data_AF-A0A7Y2F6G7-F1
#
_entry.id   AF-A0A7Y2F6G7-F1
#
_cell.length_a   1.000
_cell.length_b   1.000
_cell.length_c   1.000
_cell.angle_alpha   90.00
_cell.angle_beta   90.00
_cell.angle_gamma   90.00
#
_symmetry.space_group_name_H-M   'P 1'
#
loop_
_entity.id
_entity.type
_entity.pdbx_description
1 polymer ?
#
loop_
_entity_poly.entity_id
_entity_poly.type
_entity_poly.pdbx_seq_one_letter_code
_entity_poly.pdbx_strand_id
1 'polypeptide(L)'
;MSSSNLSSTNSTSPASSFVVGPGAVTNSFLDRRSTIESSGSSERRQFGSAHTGLSDAGRELALAIDQYKLNHHRRYITCDEMLSVLTDLGYTRSE
;
A
#
# COMPACT_ATOMS: atom_id res chain seq x y z
N MET A 1 0.43 19.68 -56.69
CA MET A 1 -0.73 18.82 -56.39
C MET A 1 -1.26 19.19 -55.03
N SER A 2 -2.45 19.77 -55.00
CA SER A 2 -3.21 20.10 -53.79
C SER A 2 -3.85 18.87 -53.17
N SER A 3 -4.00 18.88 -51.84
CA SER A 3 -5.15 18.42 -51.02
C SER A 3 -4.76 18.72 -49.57
N SER A 4 -5.19 19.81 -48.93
CA SER A 4 -6.51 20.11 -48.36
C SER A 4 -6.97 19.17 -47.24
N ASN A 5 -7.52 19.79 -46.18
CA ASN A 5 -8.49 19.29 -45.18
C ASN A 5 -7.92 18.69 -43.86
N LEU A 6 -8.38 19.02 -42.65
CA LEU A 6 -9.52 19.82 -42.15
C LEU A 6 -9.18 20.43 -40.78
N SER A 7 -9.67 21.64 -40.55
CA SER A 7 -9.74 22.32 -39.25
C SER A 7 -10.75 21.63 -38.33
N SER A 8 -10.35 21.35 -37.09
CA SER A 8 -11.27 21.07 -35.99
C SER A 8 -11.12 22.15 -34.92
N THR A 9 -11.78 23.28 -35.16
CA THR A 9 -12.07 24.26 -34.12
C THR A 9 -13.16 23.68 -33.22
N ASN A 10 -12.79 23.03 -32.12
CA ASN A 10 -13.77 22.79 -31.06
C ASN A 10 -13.90 24.07 -30.22
N SER A 11 -14.59 25.04 -30.80
CA SER A 11 -15.10 26.21 -30.11
C SER A 11 -16.31 25.77 -29.28
N THR A 12 -16.07 25.22 -28.10
CA THR A 12 -17.13 25.13 -27.08
C THR A 12 -16.99 26.36 -26.19
N SER A 13 -17.74 27.41 -26.55
CA SER A 13 -17.91 28.61 -25.73
C SER A 13 -18.33 28.25 -24.29
N PRO A 14 -17.92 29.04 -23.29
CA PRO A 14 -18.27 28.80 -21.90
C PRO A 14 -19.72 29.24 -21.65
N ALA A 15 -20.63 28.27 -21.57
CA ALA A 15 -21.84 28.39 -20.77
C ALA A 15 -21.62 27.40 -19.61
N SER A 16 -21.39 27.85 -18.37
CA SER A 16 -22.34 28.67 -17.63
C SER A 16 -21.62 29.65 -16.70
N SER A 17 -22.05 30.90 -16.75
CA SER A 17 -21.83 31.87 -15.69
C SER A 17 -22.55 31.38 -14.43
N PHE A 18 -21.81 30.82 -13.48
CA PHE A 18 -22.28 30.64 -12.11
C PHE A 18 -21.62 31.72 -11.24
N VAL A 19 -22.43 32.71 -10.91
CA VAL A 19 -22.12 33.80 -9.99
C VAL A 19 -21.93 33.27 -8.57
N VAL A 20 -20.81 33.60 -7.94
CA VAL A 20 -20.69 33.65 -6.47
C VAL A 20 -19.78 34.81 -6.10
N GLY A 21 -20.40 35.90 -5.60
CA GLY A 21 -19.85 36.85 -4.61
C GLY A 21 -18.59 37.67 -4.95
N PRO A 22 -18.39 38.85 -4.34
CA PRO A 22 -17.16 39.61 -4.49
C PRO A 22 -16.05 38.94 -3.69
N GLY A 23 -15.38 38.00 -4.34
CA GLY A 23 -14.28 37.22 -3.79
C GLY A 23 -13.73 36.31 -4.86
N ALA A 24 -13.24 36.89 -5.96
CA ALA A 24 -12.54 36.19 -7.02
C ALA A 24 -11.25 35.58 -6.47
N VAL A 25 -11.36 34.44 -5.78
CA VAL A 25 -10.23 33.56 -5.54
C VAL A 25 -9.92 32.93 -6.89
N THR A 26 -8.84 33.41 -7.50
CA THR A 26 -8.20 32.72 -8.60
C THR A 26 -7.73 31.37 -8.05
N ASN A 27 -8.60 30.36 -8.09
CA ASN A 27 -8.25 28.99 -7.81
C ASN A 27 -7.33 28.51 -8.94
N SER A 28 -6.07 28.95 -8.89
CA SER A 28 -4.98 28.38 -9.64
C SER A 28 -5.01 26.88 -9.39
N PHE A 29 -5.17 26.10 -10.45
CA PHE A 29 -5.12 24.65 -10.38
C PHE A 29 -3.74 24.26 -9.85
N LEU A 30 -3.68 23.89 -8.56
CA LEU A 30 -2.46 23.41 -7.94
C LEU A 30 -2.09 22.05 -8.56
N ASP A 31 -1.10 22.04 -9.46
CA ASP A 31 -0.54 20.80 -9.98
C ASP A 31 0.26 20.10 -8.88
N ARG A 32 -0.35 19.06 -8.31
CA ARG A 32 0.23 18.25 -7.23
C ARG A 32 1.33 17.30 -7.70
N ARG A 33 1.67 17.29 -9.00
CA ARG A 33 2.76 16.46 -9.55
C ARG A 33 4.13 17.12 -9.45
N SER A 34 4.27 18.22 -8.71
CA SER A 34 5.60 18.71 -8.34
C SER A 34 6.35 17.56 -7.65
N THR A 35 7.38 17.04 -8.30
CA THR A 35 8.25 15.98 -7.79
C THR A 35 8.84 16.47 -6.48
N ILE A 36 8.21 16.09 -5.37
CA ILE A 36 8.85 16.13 -4.07
C ILE A 36 9.93 15.06 -4.19
N GLU A 37 11.18 15.48 -4.38
CA GLU A 37 12.37 14.64 -4.23
C GLU A 37 12.23 13.97 -2.85
N SER A 38 11.69 12.74 -2.85
CA SER A 38 11.44 11.99 -1.63
C SER A 38 12.79 11.51 -1.11
N SER A 39 13.46 12.37 -0.36
CA SER A 39 14.66 12.03 0.37
C SER A 39 14.30 10.96 1.40
N GLY A 40 14.78 9.76 1.16
CA GLY A 40 14.49 8.60 1.98
C GLY A 40 13.43 7.72 1.34
N SER A 41 13.91 6.71 0.61
CA SER A 41 13.22 5.43 0.47
C SER A 41 13.07 4.80 1.86
N SER A 42 12.28 5.43 2.72
CA SER A 42 11.75 4.79 3.91
C SER A 42 10.95 3.61 3.42
N GLU A 43 11.39 2.42 3.83
CA GLU A 43 10.87 1.16 3.34
C GLU A 43 9.34 1.19 3.42
N ARG A 44 8.67 1.13 2.26
CA ARG A 44 7.20 1.23 2.13
C ARG A 44 6.47 0.03 2.75
N ARG A 45 7.14 -0.75 3.58
CA ARG A 45 6.57 -1.80 4.41
C ARG A 45 6.44 -1.21 5.81
N GLN A 46 5.27 -0.64 6.10
CA GLN A 46 4.86 -0.31 7.47
C GLN A 46 4.85 -1.52 8.42
N PHE A 47 4.93 -2.74 7.87
CA PHE A 47 5.15 -3.99 8.60
C PHE A 47 6.64 -4.36 8.63
N GLY A 48 7.49 -3.38 8.92
CA GLY A 48 8.93 -3.58 9.05
C GLY A 48 9.19 -4.58 10.18
N SER A 49 9.65 -5.77 9.77
CA SER A 49 10.09 -6.89 10.61
C SER A 49 9.29 -7.10 11.91
N ALA A 50 8.18 -7.84 11.85
CA ALA A 50 7.44 -8.30 13.04
C ALA A 50 8.28 -9.16 14.02
N HIS A 51 9.54 -9.44 13.67
CA HIS A 51 10.50 -10.23 14.44
C HIS A 51 11.46 -9.36 15.29
N THR A 52 11.43 -8.03 15.16
CA THR A 52 12.26 -7.14 15.98
C THR A 52 11.67 -6.99 17.38
N GLY A 53 12.43 -7.35 18.42
CA GLY A 53 12.00 -7.28 19.81
C GLY A 53 11.43 -8.58 20.39
N LEU A 54 11.38 -9.66 19.62
CA LEU A 54 11.06 -10.99 20.14
C LEU A 54 12.30 -11.62 20.80
N SER A 55 12.05 -12.43 21.84
CA SER A 55 13.05 -13.37 22.36
C SER A 55 13.47 -14.36 21.28
N ASP A 56 14.61 -15.05 21.47
CA ASP A 56 15.09 -16.02 20.47
C ASP A 56 14.08 -17.15 20.23
N ALA A 57 13.47 -17.67 21.31
CA ALA A 57 12.38 -18.64 21.24
C ALA A 57 11.15 -18.10 20.48
N GLY A 58 10.78 -16.83 20.73
CA GLY A 58 9.67 -16.19 20.01
C GLY A 58 9.97 -16.03 18.52
N ARG A 59 11.22 -15.69 18.16
CA ARG A 59 11.66 -15.54 16.77
C ARG A 59 11.64 -16.87 16.03
N GLU A 60 12.11 -17.94 16.66
CA GLU A 60 12.05 -19.30 16.13
C GLU A 60 10.60 -19.72 15.84
N LEU A 61 9.69 -19.53 16.80
CA LEU A 61 8.27 -19.83 16.62
C LEU A 61 7.65 -19.03 15.46
N ALA A 62 7.95 -17.73 15.37
CA ALA A 62 7.43 -16.88 14.30
C ALA A 62 7.91 -17.34 12.91
N LEU A 63 9.19 -17.73 12.77
CA LEU A 63 9.74 -18.29 11.53
C LEU A 63 9.07 -19.61 11.16
N ALA A 64 8.84 -20.49 12.13
CA ALA A 64 8.17 -21.77 11.91
C ALA A 64 6.71 -21.58 11.44
N ILE A 65 5.99 -20.62 12.04
CA ILE A 65 4.63 -20.27 11.62
C ILE A 65 4.62 -19.72 10.19
N ASP A 66 5.57 -18.86 9.83
CA ASP A 66 5.64 -18.29 8.48
C ASP A 66 5.96 -19.39 7.44
N GLN A 67 6.87 -20.31 7.76
CA GLN A 67 7.13 -21.49 6.92
C GLN A 67 5.88 -22.37 6.78
N TYR A 68 5.16 -22.63 7.87
CA TYR A 68 3.91 -23.40 7.85
C TYR A 68 2.89 -22.77 6.91
N LYS A 69 2.67 -21.45 7.02
CA LYS A 69 1.74 -20.71 6.14
C LYS A 69 2.13 -20.79 4.67
N LEU A 70 3.43 -20.67 4.36
CA LEU A 70 3.94 -20.79 2.99
C LEU A 70 3.71 -22.18 2.44
N ASN A 71 4.02 -23.23 3.20
CA ASN A 71 3.86 -24.62 2.78
C ASN A 71 2.39 -25.01 2.56
N HIS A 72 1.47 -24.43 3.34
CA HIS A 72 0.03 -24.70 3.24
C HIS A 72 -0.71 -23.71 2.34
N HIS A 73 -0.02 -22.72 1.78
CA HIS A 73 -0.56 -21.69 0.89
C HIS A 73 -1.74 -20.93 1.52
N ARG A 74 -1.64 -20.61 2.80
CA ARG A 74 -2.71 -19.93 3.57
C ARG A 74 -2.19 -18.68 4.27
N ARG A 75 -3.10 -17.73 4.48
CA ARG A 75 -2.81 -16.46 5.17
C ARG A 75 -2.93 -16.56 6.69
N TYR A 76 -3.73 -17.51 7.18
CA TYR A 76 -4.05 -17.70 8.60
C TYR A 76 -3.76 -19.14 9.03
N ILE A 77 -3.59 -19.34 10.33
CA ILE A 77 -3.36 -20.63 10.98
C ILE A 77 -4.44 -20.85 12.04
N THR A 78 -4.97 -22.06 12.18
CA THR A 78 -5.93 -22.41 13.23
C THR A 78 -5.20 -22.71 14.55
N CYS A 79 -5.96 -22.83 15.66
CA CYS A 79 -5.36 -23.17 16.95
C CYS A 79 -4.67 -24.54 16.95
N ASP A 80 -5.26 -25.53 16.28
CA ASP A 80 -4.69 -26.89 16.21
C ASP A 80 -3.43 -26.93 15.33
N GLU A 81 -3.42 -26.15 14.25
CA GLU A 81 -2.24 -25.99 13.40
C GLU A 81 -1.12 -25.27 14.17
N MET A 82 -1.44 -24.24 14.96
CA MET A 82 -0.47 -23.56 15.82
C MET A 82 0.09 -24.50 16.89
N LEU A 83 -0.75 -25.36 17.47
CA LEU A 83 -0.32 -26.40 18.42
C LEU A 83 0.64 -27.39 17.75
N SER A 84 0.35 -27.80 16.52
CA SER A 84 1.21 -28.70 15.74
C SER A 84 2.60 -28.09 15.51
N VAL A 85 2.67 -26.80 15.13
CA VAL A 85 3.95 -26.08 14.97
C VAL A 85 4.72 -25.99 16.30
N LEU A 86 4.03 -25.73 17.41
CA LEU A 86 4.65 -25.71 18.75
C LEU A 86 5.23 -27.07 19.13
N THR A 87 4.51 -28.15 18.87
CA THR A 87 4.99 -29.51 19.15
C THR A 87 6.16 -29.93 18.26
N ASP A 88 6.16 -29.51 16.99
CA ASP A 88 7.25 -29.80 16.04
C ASP A 88 8.57 -29.12 16.45
N LEU A 89 8.48 -27.94 17.07
CA LEU A 89 9.62 -27.25 17.69
C LEU A 89 10.03 -27.85 19.05
N GLY A 90 9.27 -28.81 19.58
CA GLY A 90 9.53 -29.44 20.87
C GLY A 90 9.07 -28.63 22.08
N TYR A 91 8.25 -27.59 21.89
CA TYR A 91 7.66 -26.85 23.01
C TYR A 91 6.56 -27.70 23.67
N THR A 92 6.70 -27.89 24.98
CA THR A 92 5.73 -28.60 25.80
C THR A 92 5.29 -27.72 26.96
N ARG A 93 4.08 -27.94 27.45
CA ARG A 93 3.61 -27.31 28.68
C ARG A 93 4.44 -27.84 29.85
N SER A 94 5.11 -26.93 30.56
CA SER A 94 5.67 -27.22 31.88
C SER A 94 4.51 -27.28 32.87
N GLU A 95 4.27 -28.46 33.45
CA GLU A 95 3.28 -28.66 34.52
C GLU A 95 3.69 -27.94 35.82
#